data_AF-A0A6C0P361-F1
#
_entry.id   AF-A0A6C0P361-F1
#
_cell.length_a   1.000
_cell.length_b   1.000
_cell.length_c   1.000
_cell.angle_alpha   90.00
_cell.angle_beta   90.00
_cell.angle_gamma   90.00
#
_symmetry.space_group_name_H-M   'P 1'
#
loop_
_entity.id
_entity.type
_entity.pdbx_description
1 polymer ?
#
loop_
_entity_poly.entity_id
_entity_poly.type
_entity_poly.pdbx_seq_one_letter_code
_entity_poly.pdbx_strand_id
1 'polypeptide(L)'
;MSYADAVQRALDYIEDYLDDDEALDLAALAEEAYASVAQLYRMFYALTGHPVKDYIRKRRMSVAANHLRYSKRTVEELAGESGFASYHAFAKVFKKIVGLTPAAYRSAGIHYSFEPIRLGEQFAYMEDKEQSERFPDIKVIRFQPGTMAAYLHISEQEAGMENEAFRIVYEKLAVNGSAVKRKTRIFGYNVDLPNVDGHPRYGYRVLVLTNEPSLPDGDFEEEPFPGGLYAVRKIAAASPETVQDGWNRLVSEWLPKSSFELGRPPYIEEFIAYNGKVTRMHLFLPVLRKRHRESIEIVRLSERRAYCFRGYGEEAQTLAEQRLMDWHATGRADCGERRVANEDRYYMSFPYGVREAADYWWENGFISAPQELALNTAPTASWDGPEERRFDAGDYACCVTKTYGLLTGVLDNMHRWIAASESYRLDEGRQWYAEYRALPGMDVERDTIVSIYLPIRPSREHHP
;
A
#
# COMPACT_ATOMS: atom_id res chain seq x y z
N MET A 1 35.86 -13.40 -0.81
CA MET A 1 34.82 -12.60 -1.48
C MET A 1 33.54 -12.79 -0.69
N SER A 2 32.84 -11.73 -0.30
CA SER A 2 31.57 -11.91 0.41
C SER A 2 30.49 -12.44 -0.54
N TYR A 3 29.43 -13.04 -0.01
CA TYR A 3 28.29 -13.46 -0.84
C TYR A 3 27.62 -12.28 -1.54
N ALA A 4 27.61 -11.10 -0.92
CA ALA A 4 27.09 -9.88 -1.51
C ALA A 4 27.95 -9.42 -2.71
N ASP A 5 29.28 -9.46 -2.59
CA ASP A 5 30.18 -9.10 -3.70
C ASP A 5 30.03 -10.06 -4.89
N ALA A 6 29.93 -11.37 -4.62
CA ALA A 6 29.76 -12.38 -5.66
C ALA A 6 28.45 -12.19 -6.45
N VAL A 7 27.34 -11.90 -5.76
CA VAL A 7 26.05 -11.66 -6.41
C VAL A 7 26.01 -10.29 -7.07
N GLN A 8 26.69 -9.27 -6.54
CA GLN A 8 26.79 -7.96 -7.18
C GLN A 8 27.47 -8.08 -8.54
N ARG A 9 28.58 -8.83 -8.61
CA ARG A 9 29.25 -9.13 -9.88
C ARG A 9 28.35 -9.85 -10.86
N ALA A 10 27.57 -10.84 -10.40
CA ALA A 10 26.60 -11.52 -11.25
C ALA A 10 25.51 -10.56 -11.76
N LEU A 11 25.04 -9.62 -10.93
CA LEU A 11 24.08 -8.60 -11.33
C LEU A 11 24.65 -7.64 -12.37
N ASP A 12 25.87 -7.13 -12.13
CA ASP A 12 26.57 -6.23 -13.06
C ASP A 12 26.77 -6.92 -14.41
N TYR A 13 27.23 -8.18 -14.39
CA TYR A 13 27.36 -8.99 -15.59
C TYR A 13 26.01 -9.18 -16.30
N ILE A 14 24.93 -9.48 -15.57
CA ILE A 14 23.61 -9.60 -16.20
C ILE A 14 23.22 -8.29 -16.90
N GLU A 15 23.42 -7.14 -16.27
CA GLU A 15 23.06 -5.83 -16.83
C GLU A 15 23.90 -5.48 -18.07
N ASP A 16 25.20 -5.81 -18.06
CA ASP A 16 26.12 -5.57 -19.18
C ASP A 16 25.80 -6.45 -20.40
N TYR A 17 25.21 -7.63 -20.19
CA TYR A 17 24.94 -8.62 -21.23
C TYR A 17 23.44 -8.92 -21.44
N LEU A 18 22.52 -8.03 -21.03
CA LEU A 18 21.07 -8.27 -21.12
C LEU A 18 20.57 -8.66 -22.52
N ASP A 19 21.21 -8.15 -23.56
CA ASP A 19 20.81 -8.36 -24.96
C ASP A 19 21.53 -9.56 -25.62
N ASP A 20 22.41 -10.24 -24.89
CA ASP A 20 23.20 -11.39 -25.37
C ASP A 20 22.73 -12.69 -24.68
N ASP A 21 22.04 -13.53 -25.44
CA ASP A 21 21.48 -14.79 -24.94
C ASP A 21 22.53 -15.90 -24.77
N GLU A 22 23.65 -15.82 -25.50
CA GLU A 22 24.73 -16.80 -25.43
C GLU A 22 25.69 -16.47 -24.27
N ALA A 23 25.91 -15.19 -23.98
CA ALA A 23 26.70 -14.74 -22.84
C ALA A 23 25.99 -14.96 -21.49
N LEU A 24 24.65 -14.92 -21.46
CA LEU A 24 23.84 -15.09 -20.24
C LEU A 24 23.55 -16.57 -19.88
N ASP A 25 24.50 -17.47 -20.13
CA ASP A 25 24.43 -18.82 -19.58
C ASP A 25 24.78 -18.85 -18.08
N LEU A 26 24.15 -19.79 -17.36
CA LEU A 26 24.34 -19.98 -15.93
C LEU A 26 25.79 -20.36 -15.58
N ALA A 27 26.51 -21.06 -16.46
CA ALA A 27 27.91 -21.40 -16.22
C ALA A 27 28.79 -20.14 -16.23
N ALA A 28 28.57 -19.24 -17.20
CA ALA A 28 29.29 -17.97 -17.30
C ALA A 28 29.00 -17.05 -16.09
N LEU A 29 27.73 -16.95 -15.68
CA LEU A 29 27.35 -16.20 -14.48
C LEU A 29 27.99 -16.76 -13.20
N ALA A 30 28.11 -18.09 -13.11
CA ALA A 30 28.72 -18.74 -11.95
C ALA A 30 30.23 -18.52 -11.90
N GLU A 31 30.89 -18.58 -13.07
CA GLU A 31 32.31 -18.25 -13.22
C GLU A 31 32.60 -16.79 -12.82
N GLU A 32 31.81 -15.83 -13.32
CA GLU A 32 31.96 -14.41 -12.97
C GLU A 32 31.73 -14.15 -11.48
N ALA A 33 30.83 -14.90 -10.86
CA ALA A 33 30.54 -14.84 -9.42
C ALA A 33 31.55 -15.64 -8.56
N TYR A 34 32.56 -16.29 -9.15
CA TYR A 34 33.51 -17.19 -8.47
C TYR A 34 32.80 -18.26 -7.63
N ALA A 35 31.72 -18.82 -8.17
CA ALA A 35 30.84 -19.76 -7.48
C ALA A 35 30.51 -20.97 -8.36
N SER A 36 30.12 -22.08 -7.74
CA SER A 36 29.41 -23.13 -8.50
C SER A 36 28.01 -22.66 -8.88
N VAL A 37 27.43 -23.20 -9.96
CA VAL A 37 26.04 -22.89 -10.39
C VAL A 37 25.04 -23.09 -9.24
N ALA A 38 25.19 -24.17 -8.47
CA ALA A 38 24.31 -24.46 -7.33
C ALA A 38 24.49 -23.46 -6.15
N GLN A 39 25.68 -22.90 -5.96
CA GLN A 39 25.91 -21.83 -4.98
C GLN A 39 25.35 -20.50 -5.49
N LEU A 40 25.58 -20.16 -6.77
CA LEU A 40 25.03 -18.95 -7.40
C LEU A 40 23.51 -18.91 -7.25
N TYR A 41 22.81 -20.00 -7.56
CA TYR A 41 21.35 -20.06 -7.38
C TYR A 41 20.91 -19.74 -5.95
N ARG A 42 21.56 -20.33 -4.96
CA ARG A 42 21.22 -20.14 -3.54
C ARG A 42 21.50 -18.70 -3.09
N MET A 43 22.68 -18.18 -3.41
CA MET A 43 23.13 -16.86 -2.96
C MET A 43 22.39 -15.74 -3.69
N PHE A 44 22.26 -15.85 -5.01
CA PHE A 44 21.55 -14.86 -5.84
C PHE A 44 20.09 -14.78 -5.42
N TYR A 45 19.42 -15.92 -5.26
CA TYR A 45 18.06 -15.96 -4.75
C TYR A 45 17.96 -15.35 -3.36
N ALA A 46 18.85 -15.77 -2.45
CA ALA A 46 18.83 -15.31 -1.07
C ALA A 46 18.97 -13.79 -0.99
N LEU A 47 19.83 -13.17 -1.80
CA LEU A 47 20.14 -11.74 -1.71
C LEU A 47 19.24 -10.83 -2.56
N THR A 48 18.74 -11.30 -3.71
CA THR A 48 17.98 -10.47 -4.67
C THR A 48 16.46 -10.66 -4.61
N GLY A 49 16.02 -11.70 -3.90
CA GLY A 49 14.63 -12.10 -3.94
C GLY A 49 14.17 -12.52 -5.35
N HIS A 50 15.05 -12.99 -6.23
CA HIS A 50 14.65 -13.42 -7.56
C HIS A 50 15.46 -14.65 -7.99
N PRO A 51 14.84 -15.67 -8.59
CA PRO A 51 15.60 -16.65 -9.35
C PRO A 51 16.35 -15.91 -10.46
N VAL A 52 17.63 -16.21 -10.67
CA VAL A 52 18.49 -15.60 -11.72
C VAL A 52 17.77 -15.45 -13.06
N LYS A 53 17.13 -16.53 -13.54
CA LYS A 53 16.41 -16.53 -14.83
C LYS A 53 15.16 -15.65 -14.84
N ASP A 54 14.48 -15.48 -13.71
CA ASP A 54 13.32 -14.59 -13.60
C ASP A 54 13.74 -13.12 -13.54
N TYR A 55 14.85 -12.84 -12.83
CA TYR A 55 15.46 -11.52 -12.81
C TYR A 55 15.84 -11.06 -14.22
N ILE A 56 16.63 -11.86 -14.95
CA ILE A 56 17.03 -11.60 -16.35
C ILE A 56 15.78 -11.33 -17.20
N ARG A 57 14.76 -12.19 -17.09
CA ARG A 57 13.50 -12.03 -17.84
C ARG A 57 12.79 -10.72 -17.53
N LYS A 58 12.64 -10.34 -16.25
CA LYS A 58 11.99 -9.08 -15.85
C LYS A 58 12.77 -7.86 -16.31
N ARG A 59 14.11 -7.89 -16.24
CA ARG A 59 15.00 -6.84 -16.75
C ARG A 59 14.89 -6.68 -18.26
N ARG A 60 14.99 -7.77 -19.02
CA ARG A 60 14.76 -7.77 -20.48
C ARG A 60 13.37 -7.24 -20.85
N MET A 61 12.31 -7.63 -20.12
CA MET A 61 10.97 -7.06 -20.35
C MET A 61 10.93 -5.56 -20.08
N SER A 62 11.65 -5.06 -19.06
CA SER A 62 11.74 -3.63 -18.78
C SER A 62 12.45 -2.87 -19.89
N VAL A 63 13.56 -3.42 -20.40
CA VAL A 63 14.31 -2.85 -21.53
C VAL A 63 13.46 -2.87 -22.81
N ALA A 64 12.83 -3.99 -23.13
CA ALA A 64 11.92 -4.10 -24.27
C ALA A 64 10.72 -3.15 -24.14
N ALA A 65 10.15 -2.98 -22.94
CA ALA A 65 9.10 -2.01 -22.68
C ALA A 65 9.58 -0.57 -22.95
N ASN A 66 10.80 -0.24 -22.55
CA ASN A 66 11.41 1.05 -22.84
C ASN A 66 11.56 1.27 -24.37
N HIS A 67 12.10 0.28 -25.09
CA HIS A 67 12.25 0.37 -26.55
C HIS A 67 10.92 0.40 -27.31
N LEU A 68 9.91 -0.36 -26.87
CA LEU A 68 8.55 -0.28 -27.44
C LEU A 68 7.99 1.14 -27.36
N ARG A 69 8.39 1.92 -26.35
CA ARG A 69 7.88 3.27 -26.12
C ARG A 69 8.67 4.33 -26.89
N TYR A 70 9.99 4.28 -26.84
CA TYR A 70 10.84 5.38 -27.29
C TYR A 70 11.60 5.10 -28.58
N SER A 71 11.41 3.91 -29.18
CA SER A 71 12.05 3.55 -30.44
C SER A 71 11.04 3.04 -31.47
N LYS A 72 11.48 3.02 -32.73
CA LYS A 72 10.73 2.45 -33.86
C LYS A 72 10.98 0.94 -34.05
N ARG A 73 11.70 0.29 -33.14
CA ARG A 73 11.97 -1.15 -33.20
C ARG A 73 10.66 -1.94 -33.22
N THR A 74 10.62 -2.98 -34.03
CA THR A 74 9.49 -3.90 -34.17
C THR A 74 9.36 -4.79 -32.94
N VAL A 75 8.20 -5.42 -32.75
CA VAL A 75 8.02 -6.31 -31.59
C VAL A 75 8.84 -7.60 -31.79
N GLU A 76 9.03 -8.01 -33.05
CA GLU A 76 9.83 -9.14 -33.46
C GLU A 76 11.31 -8.95 -33.14
N GLU A 77 11.89 -7.78 -33.44
CA GLU A 77 13.26 -7.43 -33.06
C GLU A 77 13.44 -7.47 -31.53
N LEU A 78 12.52 -6.83 -30.80
CA LEU A 78 12.57 -6.80 -29.34
C LEU A 78 12.36 -8.17 -28.70
N ALA A 79 11.60 -9.06 -29.35
CA ALA A 79 11.47 -10.45 -28.92
C ALA A 79 12.83 -11.18 -29.03
N GLY A 80 13.54 -11.00 -30.15
CA GLY A 80 14.87 -11.56 -30.37
C GLY A 80 15.89 -11.05 -29.35
N GLU A 81 16.00 -9.73 -29.19
CA GLU A 81 16.89 -9.08 -28.20
C GLU A 81 16.55 -9.48 -26.75
N SER A 82 15.29 -9.81 -26.47
CA SER A 82 14.86 -10.30 -25.15
C SER A 82 15.09 -11.82 -24.94
N GLY A 83 15.72 -12.52 -25.88
CA GLY A 83 15.98 -13.96 -25.81
C GLY A 83 14.76 -14.84 -26.07
N PHE A 84 13.83 -14.40 -26.94
CA PHE A 84 12.68 -15.20 -27.35
C PHE A 84 12.78 -15.60 -28.81
N ALA A 85 12.67 -16.90 -29.06
CA ALA A 85 12.65 -17.47 -30.41
C ALA A 85 11.39 -17.10 -31.24
N SER A 86 10.35 -16.52 -30.62
CA SER A 86 9.16 -16.07 -31.35
C SER A 86 8.43 -14.91 -30.67
N TYR A 87 7.80 -14.09 -31.51
CA TYR A 87 6.86 -13.05 -31.10
C TYR A 87 5.79 -13.58 -30.14
N HIS A 88 5.22 -14.75 -30.42
CA HIS A 88 4.09 -15.27 -29.64
C HIS A 88 4.51 -15.60 -28.19
N ALA A 89 5.69 -16.21 -28.03
CA ALA A 89 6.27 -16.48 -26.71
C ALA A 89 6.56 -15.18 -25.95
N PHE A 90 7.19 -14.21 -26.61
CA PHE A 90 7.45 -12.88 -26.05
C PHE A 90 6.16 -12.19 -25.63
N ALA A 91 5.17 -12.07 -26.51
CA ALA A 91 3.92 -11.36 -26.24
C ALA A 91 3.13 -11.98 -25.08
N LYS A 92 3.15 -13.32 -24.94
CA LYS A 92 2.53 -14.03 -23.80
C LYS A 92 3.22 -13.67 -22.48
N VAL A 93 4.55 -13.71 -22.45
CA VAL A 93 5.34 -13.39 -21.26
C VAL A 93 5.27 -11.90 -20.93
N PHE A 94 5.40 -11.03 -21.93
CA PHE A 94 5.26 -9.58 -21.81
C PHE A 94 3.88 -9.23 -21.25
N LYS A 95 2.79 -9.82 -21.76
CA LYS A 95 1.45 -9.60 -21.21
C LYS A 95 1.32 -10.08 -19.76
N LYS A 96 1.96 -11.20 -19.39
CA LYS A 96 1.97 -11.69 -18.01
C LYS A 96 2.69 -10.70 -17.08
N ILE A 97 3.88 -10.25 -17.45
CA ILE A 97 4.74 -9.38 -16.64
C ILE A 97 4.23 -7.93 -16.62
N VAL A 98 4.00 -7.35 -17.79
CA VAL A 98 3.60 -5.93 -17.97
C VAL A 98 2.09 -5.72 -17.81
N GLY A 99 1.27 -6.76 -18.01
CA GLY A 99 -0.18 -6.69 -17.90
C GLY A 99 -0.90 -6.21 -19.17
N LEU A 100 -0.17 -5.81 -20.21
CA LEU A 100 -0.67 -5.42 -21.54
C LEU A 100 0.08 -6.18 -22.63
N THR A 101 -0.55 -6.38 -23.79
CA THR A 101 0.16 -6.86 -25.00
C THR A 101 1.14 -5.79 -25.50
N PRO A 102 2.26 -6.14 -26.16
CA PRO A 102 3.24 -5.18 -26.68
C PRO A 102 2.62 -4.05 -27.53
N ALA A 103 1.69 -4.37 -28.42
CA ALA A 103 1.01 -3.38 -29.27
C ALA A 103 0.15 -2.39 -28.47
N ALA A 104 -0.62 -2.91 -27.50
CA ALA A 104 -1.41 -2.07 -26.59
C ALA A 104 -0.52 -1.18 -25.71
N TYR A 105 0.60 -1.72 -25.23
CA TYR A 105 1.57 -1.01 -24.40
C TYR A 105 2.18 0.20 -25.13
N ARG A 106 2.55 0.06 -26.40
CA ARG A 106 3.11 1.16 -27.22
C ARG A 106 2.22 2.41 -27.22
N SER A 107 0.91 2.22 -27.27
CA SER A 107 -0.08 3.30 -27.29
C SER A 107 -0.56 3.74 -25.90
N ALA A 108 -0.15 3.05 -24.82
CA ALA A 108 -0.68 3.28 -23.48
C ALA A 108 0.11 4.38 -22.75
N GLY A 109 -0.54 5.27 -22.00
CA GLY A 109 0.13 6.29 -21.17
C GLY A 109 0.83 5.74 -19.92
N ILE A 110 1.28 4.48 -19.92
CA ILE A 110 1.91 3.82 -18.76
C ILE A 110 3.32 3.33 -19.11
N HIS A 111 4.23 3.35 -18.13
CA HIS A 111 5.57 2.81 -18.27
C HIS A 111 5.80 1.68 -17.25
N TYR A 112 6.04 0.47 -17.74
CA TYR A 112 6.57 -0.62 -16.92
C TYR A 112 8.06 -0.40 -16.72
N SER A 113 8.50 -0.37 -15.47
CA SER A 113 9.91 -0.36 -15.13
C SER A 113 10.18 -1.43 -14.08
N PHE A 114 11.20 -2.24 -14.33
CA PHE A 114 11.81 -3.12 -13.35
C PHE A 114 13.28 -2.75 -13.28
N GLU A 115 13.65 -1.92 -12.32
CA GLU A 115 14.99 -1.33 -12.25
C GLU A 115 16.08 -2.37 -11.91
N PRO A 116 17.35 -2.13 -12.31
CA PRO A 116 18.47 -2.94 -11.89
C PRO A 116 18.59 -3.06 -10.38
N ILE A 117 18.96 -4.25 -9.92
CA ILE A 117 19.25 -4.56 -8.51
C ILE A 117 20.72 -4.18 -8.23
N ARG A 118 20.97 -3.41 -7.18
CA ARG A 118 22.31 -2.97 -6.74
C ARG A 118 22.52 -3.28 -5.27
N LEU A 119 23.20 -4.39 -4.95
CA LEU A 119 23.42 -4.91 -3.58
C LEU A 119 24.07 -3.89 -2.62
N GLY A 120 24.91 -2.99 -3.13
CA GLY A 120 25.46 -1.87 -2.36
C GLY A 120 24.43 -0.87 -1.82
N GLU A 121 23.22 -0.86 -2.40
CA GLU A 121 22.06 -0.05 -1.99
C GLU A 121 21.01 -0.90 -1.21
N GLN A 122 21.32 -2.15 -0.85
CA GLN A 122 20.35 -3.26 -0.84
C GLN A 122 20.48 -4.29 0.29
N PHE A 123 20.85 -3.91 1.52
CA PHE A 123 20.50 -4.75 2.70
C PHE A 123 18.97 -4.84 2.96
N ALA A 124 18.17 -4.70 1.91
CA ALA A 124 16.73 -4.57 1.84
C ALA A 124 16.07 -5.43 0.72
N TYR A 125 16.80 -6.25 -0.03
CA TYR A 125 16.26 -6.92 -1.24
C TYR A 125 15.86 -8.40 -1.09
N MET A 126 16.14 -9.02 0.06
CA MET A 126 15.65 -10.39 0.33
C MET A 126 14.11 -10.49 0.39
N GLU A 127 13.43 -9.35 0.59
CA GLU A 127 11.97 -9.27 0.68
C GLU A 127 11.27 -9.34 -0.69
N ASP A 128 11.91 -8.96 -1.79
CA ASP A 128 11.22 -8.76 -3.08
C ASP A 128 10.67 -10.05 -3.71
N LYS A 129 11.24 -11.24 -3.45
CA LYS A 129 10.64 -12.50 -3.94
C LYS A 129 9.40 -12.85 -3.19
N GLU A 130 9.53 -12.82 -1.87
CA GLU A 130 8.46 -13.25 -1.01
C GLU A 130 7.29 -12.29 -1.20
N GLN A 131 7.56 -10.99 -1.35
CA GLN A 131 6.54 -10.01 -1.72
C GLN A 131 5.98 -10.28 -3.12
N SER A 132 6.80 -10.54 -4.14
CA SER A 132 6.31 -10.82 -5.50
C SER A 132 5.51 -12.13 -5.60
N GLU A 133 5.79 -13.13 -4.77
CA GLU A 133 5.07 -14.41 -4.70
C GLU A 133 3.82 -14.33 -3.83
N ARG A 134 3.88 -13.55 -2.73
CA ARG A 134 2.75 -13.32 -1.82
C ARG A 134 1.75 -12.33 -2.39
N PHE A 135 2.20 -11.39 -3.23
CA PHE A 135 1.40 -10.34 -3.87
C PHE A 135 1.59 -10.29 -5.40
N PRO A 136 1.35 -11.40 -6.13
CA PRO A 136 1.56 -11.46 -7.58
C PRO A 136 0.56 -10.59 -8.36
N ASP A 137 -0.51 -10.17 -7.71
CA ASP A 137 -1.56 -9.29 -8.24
C ASP A 137 -1.24 -7.79 -8.10
N ILE A 138 -0.18 -7.44 -7.37
CA ILE A 138 0.29 -6.05 -7.19
C ILE A 138 1.53 -5.82 -8.07
N LYS A 139 1.53 -4.70 -8.80
CA LYS A 139 2.66 -4.28 -9.64
C LYS A 139 2.99 -2.83 -9.35
N VAL A 140 4.26 -2.44 -9.42
CA VAL A 140 4.63 -1.02 -9.36
C VAL A 140 4.85 -0.52 -10.78
N ILE A 141 4.17 0.57 -11.15
CA ILE A 141 4.30 1.21 -12.46
C ILE A 141 4.68 2.68 -12.30
N ARG A 142 5.20 3.29 -13.36
CA ARG A 142 5.46 4.73 -13.40
C ARG A 142 4.50 5.41 -14.36
N PHE A 143 3.78 6.40 -13.86
CA PHE A 143 3.08 7.38 -14.66
C PHE A 143 4.01 8.55 -15.02
N GLN A 144 3.91 9.04 -16.24
CA GLN A 144 4.65 10.23 -16.67
C GLN A 144 3.89 11.49 -16.24
N PRO A 145 4.60 12.58 -15.90
CA PRO A 145 3.96 13.87 -15.71
C PRO A 145 3.30 14.33 -17.01
N GLY A 146 2.22 15.10 -16.89
CA GLY A 146 1.50 15.65 -18.02
C GLY A 146 0.34 16.52 -17.58
N THR A 147 -0.62 16.71 -18.47
CA THR A 147 -1.87 17.41 -18.19
C THR A 147 -3.01 16.43 -18.38
N MET A 148 -3.98 16.47 -17.47
CA MET A 148 -5.24 15.73 -17.59
C MET A 148 -6.39 16.71 -17.58
N ALA A 149 -7.48 16.34 -18.24
CA ALA A 149 -8.71 17.07 -18.09
C ALA A 149 -9.48 16.55 -16.90
N ALA A 150 -9.98 17.46 -16.09
CA ALA A 150 -10.53 17.18 -14.79
C ALA A 150 -11.98 17.70 -14.71
N TYR A 151 -12.85 16.90 -14.11
CA TYR A 151 -14.22 17.25 -13.80
C TYR A 151 -14.45 17.02 -12.31
N LEU A 152 -14.90 18.03 -11.58
CA LEU A 152 -15.25 17.90 -10.16
C LEU A 152 -16.76 17.69 -10.02
N HIS A 153 -17.15 16.50 -9.60
CA HIS A 153 -18.52 16.23 -9.14
C HIS A 153 -18.66 16.60 -7.67
N ILE A 154 -19.79 17.20 -7.30
CA ILE A 154 -20.10 17.58 -5.92
C ILE A 154 -21.45 16.97 -5.58
N SER A 155 -21.51 16.23 -4.47
CA SER A 155 -22.71 15.57 -3.96
C SER A 155 -22.95 15.93 -2.49
N GLU A 156 -24.21 15.88 -2.07
CA GLU A 156 -24.62 15.94 -0.66
C GLU A 156 -24.62 14.55 0.01
N GLN A 157 -24.47 13.48 -0.80
CA GLN A 157 -24.42 12.10 -0.36
C GLN A 157 -23.08 11.47 -0.76
N GLU A 158 -22.40 10.86 0.19
CA GLU A 158 -21.15 10.14 -0.06
C GLU A 158 -21.41 8.85 -0.84
N ALA A 159 -22.46 8.11 -0.47
CA ALA A 159 -22.75 6.82 -1.06
C ALA A 159 -23.09 6.93 -2.56
N GLY A 160 -22.25 6.30 -3.40
CA GLY A 160 -22.47 6.19 -4.84
C GLY A 160 -22.05 7.42 -5.66
N MET A 161 -21.45 8.43 -5.04
CA MET A 161 -21.00 9.64 -5.73
C MET A 161 -19.99 9.34 -6.86
N GLU A 162 -19.15 8.33 -6.67
CA GLU A 162 -18.13 7.92 -7.62
C GLU A 162 -18.74 7.34 -8.90
N ASN A 163 -19.81 6.56 -8.75
CA ASN A 163 -20.56 5.97 -9.86
C ASN A 163 -21.35 7.04 -10.63
N GLU A 164 -21.92 8.01 -9.91
CA GLU A 164 -22.59 9.15 -10.51
C GLU A 164 -21.62 10.03 -11.31
N ALA A 165 -20.50 10.41 -10.69
CA ALA A 165 -19.45 11.21 -11.33
C ALA A 165 -18.92 10.52 -12.60
N PHE A 166 -18.65 9.21 -12.52
CA PHE A 166 -18.25 8.41 -13.67
C PHE A 166 -19.31 8.43 -14.78
N ARG A 167 -20.59 8.20 -14.44
CA ARG A 167 -21.69 8.20 -15.42
C ARG A 167 -21.80 9.54 -16.14
N ILE A 168 -21.77 10.65 -15.39
CA ILE A 168 -21.85 12.01 -15.94
C ILE A 168 -20.71 12.24 -16.95
N VAL A 169 -19.47 11.93 -16.56
CA VAL A 169 -18.31 12.11 -17.44
C VAL A 169 -18.39 11.18 -18.65
N TYR A 170 -18.81 9.93 -18.45
CA TYR A 170 -18.98 8.96 -19.54
C TYR A 170 -20.01 9.44 -20.57
N GLU A 171 -21.16 9.96 -20.13
CA GLU A 171 -22.21 10.52 -20.98
C GLU A 171 -21.72 11.77 -21.73
N LYS A 172 -21.04 12.70 -21.04
CA LYS A 172 -20.43 13.90 -21.66
C LYS A 172 -19.43 13.53 -22.76
N LEU A 173 -18.65 12.46 -22.57
CA LEU A 173 -17.74 11.95 -23.58
C LEU A 173 -18.49 11.29 -24.76
N ALA A 174 -19.57 10.55 -24.48
CA ALA A 174 -20.35 9.82 -25.48
C ALA A 174 -21.21 10.73 -26.40
N VAL A 175 -21.80 11.79 -25.87
CA VAL A 175 -22.68 12.72 -26.62
C VAL A 175 -21.93 13.49 -27.71
N ASN A 176 -20.63 13.73 -27.55
CA ASN A 176 -19.83 14.56 -28.45
C ASN A 176 -19.19 13.77 -29.63
N GLY A 177 -19.81 12.66 -30.06
CA GLY A 177 -19.44 11.93 -31.28
C GLY A 177 -18.19 11.04 -31.18
N SER A 178 -17.43 11.10 -30.08
CA SER A 178 -16.49 10.04 -29.71
C SER A 178 -17.19 9.10 -28.74
N ALA A 179 -17.85 8.06 -29.25
CA ALA A 179 -18.07 6.86 -28.42
C ALA A 179 -16.74 6.58 -27.69
N VAL A 180 -16.74 6.50 -26.36
CA VAL A 180 -15.53 6.34 -25.53
C VAL A 180 -14.59 5.36 -26.24
N LYS A 181 -13.61 5.92 -26.95
CA LYS A 181 -12.80 5.11 -27.87
C LYS A 181 -11.97 4.20 -26.98
N ARG A 182 -11.55 3.05 -27.52
CA ARG A 182 -10.74 2.04 -26.80
C ARG A 182 -9.46 2.54 -26.10
N LYS A 183 -9.09 3.82 -26.25
CA LYS A 183 -7.90 4.47 -25.71
C LYS A 183 -8.19 5.54 -24.64
N THR A 184 -9.44 5.89 -24.37
CA THR A 184 -9.80 6.85 -23.31
C THR A 184 -9.69 6.16 -21.96
N ARG A 185 -8.93 6.75 -21.04
CA ARG A 185 -8.80 6.26 -19.66
C ARG A 185 -9.42 7.27 -18.72
N ILE A 186 -10.29 6.79 -17.84
CA ILE A 186 -11.02 7.61 -16.87
C ILE A 186 -10.52 7.21 -15.50
N PHE A 187 -10.01 8.17 -14.75
CA PHE A 187 -9.58 8.00 -13.38
C PHE A 187 -10.47 8.81 -12.44
N GLY A 188 -10.47 8.49 -11.15
CA GLY A 188 -11.08 9.36 -10.16
C GLY A 188 -10.43 9.24 -8.78
N TYR A 189 -10.71 10.23 -7.94
CA TYR A 189 -10.32 10.25 -6.53
C TYR A 189 -11.22 11.18 -5.72
N ASN A 190 -11.35 10.88 -4.43
CA ASN A 190 -12.12 11.70 -3.48
C ASN A 190 -11.44 13.06 -3.24
N VAL A 191 -12.24 14.11 -3.10
CA VAL A 191 -11.81 15.46 -2.77
C VAL A 191 -12.57 15.92 -1.54
N ASP A 192 -11.83 16.26 -0.49
CA ASP A 192 -12.40 16.88 0.70
C ASP A 192 -12.92 18.27 0.37
N LEU A 193 -14.19 18.51 0.67
CA LEU A 193 -14.84 19.80 0.50
C LEU A 193 -15.27 20.35 1.86
N PRO A 194 -15.13 21.66 2.09
CA PRO A 194 -15.63 22.27 3.31
C PRO A 194 -17.16 22.17 3.36
N ASN A 195 -17.69 21.96 4.57
CA ASN A 195 -19.13 22.03 4.81
C ASN A 195 -19.65 23.43 4.47
N VAL A 196 -20.86 23.49 3.90
CA VAL A 196 -21.56 24.75 3.61
C VAL A 196 -22.82 24.79 4.44
N ASP A 197 -22.99 25.84 5.23
CA ASP A 197 -24.15 26.03 6.12
C ASP A 197 -24.42 24.85 7.07
N GLY A 198 -23.36 24.15 7.51
CA GLY A 198 -23.46 22.98 8.39
C GLY A 198 -23.81 21.68 7.67
N HIS A 199 -23.99 21.70 6.35
CA HIS A 199 -24.24 20.51 5.54
C HIS A 199 -22.92 19.97 4.95
N PRO A 200 -22.63 18.66 5.11
CA PRO A 200 -21.45 18.04 4.51
C PRO A 200 -21.57 18.02 2.99
N ARG A 201 -20.42 18.15 2.32
CA ARG A 201 -20.29 18.04 0.88
C ARG A 201 -19.19 17.06 0.54
N TYR A 202 -19.44 16.23 -0.45
CA TYR A 202 -18.50 15.22 -0.92
C TYR A 202 -18.08 15.55 -2.35
N GLY A 203 -16.77 15.62 -2.57
CA GLY A 203 -16.20 15.88 -3.88
C GLY A 203 -15.65 14.60 -4.49
N TYR A 204 -15.91 14.39 -5.77
CA TYR A 204 -15.26 13.35 -6.55
C TYR A 204 -14.65 13.95 -7.81
N ARG A 205 -13.31 13.96 -7.90
CA ARG A 205 -12.59 14.45 -9.07
C ARG A 205 -12.41 13.32 -10.06
N VAL A 206 -12.89 13.51 -11.28
CA VAL A 206 -12.70 12.58 -12.40
C VAL A 206 -11.65 13.15 -13.34
N LEU A 207 -10.61 12.38 -13.64
CA LEU A 207 -9.55 12.74 -14.58
C LEU A 207 -9.69 11.92 -15.87
N VAL A 208 -9.63 12.59 -17.02
CA VAL A 208 -9.70 11.95 -18.33
C VAL A 208 -8.36 12.10 -19.02
N LEU A 209 -7.73 10.95 -19.30
CA LEU A 209 -6.56 10.88 -20.16
C LEU A 209 -7.00 10.44 -21.56
N THR A 210 -6.87 11.37 -22.52
CA THR A 210 -7.18 11.14 -23.93
C THR A 210 -5.96 11.50 -24.80
N ASN A 211 -5.83 10.84 -25.95
CA ASN A 211 -4.85 11.19 -26.98
C ASN A 211 -5.42 12.15 -28.04
N GLU A 212 -6.68 12.59 -27.87
CA GLU A 212 -7.35 13.52 -28.78
C GLU A 212 -7.10 14.97 -28.33
N PRO A 213 -6.88 15.91 -29.28
CA PRO A 213 -6.42 17.26 -28.97
C PRO A 213 -7.48 18.19 -28.35
N SER A 214 -8.77 17.82 -28.34
CA SER A 214 -9.80 18.62 -27.68
C SER A 214 -10.86 17.75 -27.00
N LEU A 215 -11.12 18.08 -25.74
CA LEU A 215 -12.30 17.63 -25.02
C LEU A 215 -13.45 18.63 -25.27
N PRO A 216 -14.70 18.27 -24.94
CA PRO A 216 -15.83 19.17 -25.11
C PRO A 216 -15.60 20.48 -24.31
N ASP A 217 -15.88 21.62 -24.94
CA ASP A 217 -15.72 22.94 -24.32
C ASP A 217 -16.63 23.10 -23.07
N GLY A 218 -16.09 23.69 -22.00
CA GLY A 218 -16.85 24.34 -20.93
C GLY A 218 -16.99 23.60 -19.60
N ASP A 219 -16.82 22.27 -19.56
CA ASP A 219 -17.05 21.47 -18.34
C ASP A 219 -15.78 20.83 -17.74
N PHE A 220 -14.68 20.76 -18.49
CA PHE A 220 -13.44 20.17 -18.03
C PHE A 220 -12.37 21.24 -17.81
N GLU A 221 -11.70 21.17 -16.67
CA GLU A 221 -10.53 22.00 -16.36
C GLU A 221 -9.25 21.23 -16.69
N GLU A 222 -8.24 21.88 -17.27
CA GLU A 222 -6.92 21.28 -17.39
C GLU A 222 -6.19 21.35 -16.04
N GLU A 223 -5.72 20.19 -15.56
CA GLU A 223 -4.98 20.07 -14.31
C GLU A 223 -3.62 19.39 -14.54
N PRO A 224 -2.53 19.89 -13.91
CA PRO A 224 -1.26 19.20 -13.95
C PRO A 224 -1.35 17.84 -13.25
N PHE A 225 -0.94 16.80 -13.95
CA PHE A 225 -0.77 15.47 -13.40
C PHE A 225 0.73 15.22 -13.16
N PRO A 226 1.20 15.15 -11.91
CA PRO A 226 2.64 15.05 -11.62
C PRO A 226 3.26 13.70 -12.01
N GLY A 227 2.44 12.67 -12.27
CA GLY A 227 2.92 11.31 -12.48
C GLY A 227 3.60 10.75 -11.22
N GLY A 228 4.56 9.85 -11.42
CA GLY A 228 5.30 9.20 -10.33
C GLY A 228 5.09 7.68 -10.28
N LEU A 229 5.56 7.06 -9.20
CA LEU A 229 5.41 5.62 -9.00
C LEU A 229 4.07 5.32 -8.31
N TYR A 230 3.40 4.27 -8.79
CA TYR A 230 2.15 3.79 -8.23
C TYR A 230 2.18 2.27 -8.14
N ALA A 231 1.81 1.74 -6.98
CA ALA A 231 1.46 0.34 -6.84
C ALA A 231 0.03 0.14 -7.35
N VAL A 232 -0.16 -0.77 -8.30
CA VAL A 232 -1.43 -1.05 -8.96
C VAL A 232 -1.94 -2.44 -8.64
N ARG A 233 -3.21 -2.52 -8.28
CA ARG A 233 -3.97 -3.78 -8.17
C ARG A 233 -5.19 -3.73 -9.08
N LYS A 234 -5.51 -4.85 -9.73
CA LYS A 234 -6.70 -4.98 -10.57
C LYS A 234 -7.79 -5.70 -9.80
N ILE A 235 -9.00 -5.14 -9.81
CA ILE A 235 -10.15 -5.72 -9.11
C ILE A 235 -11.38 -5.77 -10.03
N ALA A 236 -12.34 -6.63 -9.67
CA ALA A 236 -13.68 -6.56 -10.23
C ALA A 236 -14.43 -5.37 -9.59
N ALA A 237 -15.20 -4.62 -10.38
CA ALA A 237 -16.07 -3.57 -9.85
C ALA A 237 -17.43 -4.18 -9.47
N ALA A 238 -17.40 -5.18 -8.57
CA ALA A 238 -18.58 -5.97 -8.21
C ALA A 238 -19.38 -5.33 -7.07
N SER A 239 -18.70 -4.79 -6.07
CA SER A 239 -19.29 -4.18 -4.89
C SER A 239 -18.31 -3.24 -4.17
N PRO A 240 -18.78 -2.32 -3.31
CA PRO A 240 -17.91 -1.48 -2.47
C PRO A 240 -16.92 -2.27 -1.61
N GLU A 241 -17.34 -3.42 -1.08
CA GLU A 241 -16.49 -4.29 -0.26
C GLU A 241 -15.29 -4.82 -1.06
N THR A 242 -15.50 -5.13 -2.35
CA THR A 242 -14.40 -5.57 -3.24
C THR A 242 -13.37 -4.46 -3.45
N VAL A 243 -13.81 -3.19 -3.50
CA VAL A 243 -12.94 -2.02 -3.62
C VAL A 243 -12.17 -1.80 -2.32
N GLN A 244 -12.86 -1.91 -1.18
CA GLN A 244 -12.24 -1.80 0.14
C GLN A 244 -11.19 -2.89 0.38
N ASP A 245 -11.49 -4.15 0.05
CA ASP A 245 -10.52 -5.25 0.08
C ASP A 245 -9.36 -5.02 -0.88
N GLY A 246 -9.66 -4.42 -2.04
CA GLY A 246 -8.74 -3.82 -2.98
C GLY A 246 -7.66 -2.98 -2.29
N TRP A 247 -8.11 -1.94 -1.61
CA TRP A 247 -7.28 -0.98 -0.88
C TRP A 247 -6.59 -1.58 0.34
N ASN A 248 -7.28 -2.39 1.15
CA ASN A 248 -6.71 -3.08 2.30
C ASN A 248 -5.51 -3.94 1.92
N ARG A 249 -5.59 -4.66 0.79
CA ARG A 249 -4.49 -5.46 0.28
C ARG A 249 -3.26 -4.62 -0.10
N LEU A 250 -3.48 -3.44 -0.70
CA LEU A 250 -2.40 -2.52 -1.08
C LEU A 250 -1.79 -1.84 0.15
N VAL A 251 -2.62 -1.22 0.99
CA VAL A 251 -2.19 -0.32 2.07
C VAL A 251 -1.86 -1.07 3.36
N SER A 252 -2.70 -2.02 3.78
CA SER A 252 -2.55 -2.71 5.06
C SER A 252 -1.60 -3.90 4.97
N GLU A 253 -1.60 -4.62 3.84
CA GLU A 253 -0.87 -5.88 3.73
C GLU A 253 0.45 -5.77 2.95
N TRP A 254 0.42 -5.17 1.75
CA TRP A 254 1.58 -5.08 0.87
C TRP A 254 2.52 -3.94 1.24
N LEU A 255 2.01 -2.70 1.36
CA LEU A 255 2.85 -1.51 1.56
C LEU A 255 3.80 -1.62 2.76
N PRO A 256 3.38 -2.09 3.96
CA PRO A 256 4.29 -2.16 5.11
C PRO A 256 5.43 -3.16 4.92
N LYS A 257 5.23 -4.15 4.05
CA LYS A 257 6.21 -5.20 3.72
C LYS A 257 7.00 -4.91 2.45
N SER A 258 6.66 -3.82 1.77
CA SER A 258 7.30 -3.41 0.52
C SER A 258 8.49 -2.49 0.80
N SER A 259 9.35 -2.32 -0.21
CA SER A 259 10.40 -1.29 -0.21
C SER A 259 9.86 0.13 -0.44
N PHE A 260 8.55 0.35 -0.32
CA PHE A 260 7.87 1.59 -0.66
C PHE A 260 7.13 2.19 0.53
N GLU A 261 7.11 3.52 0.59
CA GLU A 261 6.25 4.30 1.48
C GLU A 261 5.21 5.07 0.66
N LEU A 262 4.22 5.62 1.36
CA LEU A 262 3.15 6.36 0.74
C LEU A 262 3.67 7.63 0.03
N GLY A 263 3.26 7.81 -1.22
CA GLY A 263 3.51 9.03 -1.98
C GLY A 263 2.56 10.16 -1.61
N ARG A 264 2.90 11.38 -2.06
CA ARG A 264 2.06 12.57 -1.85
C ARG A 264 0.84 12.73 -2.76
N PRO A 265 0.81 12.24 -4.01
CA PRO A 265 -0.40 12.32 -4.83
C PRO A 265 -1.60 11.63 -4.16
N PRO A 266 -2.84 11.90 -4.60
CA PRO A 266 -4.01 11.15 -4.13
C PRO A 266 -3.99 9.71 -4.63
N TYR A 267 -4.78 8.87 -3.96
CA TYR A 267 -5.08 7.52 -4.43
C TYR A 267 -6.00 7.66 -5.62
N ILE A 268 -5.71 7.00 -6.73
CA ILE A 268 -6.53 7.14 -7.94
C ILE A 268 -7.07 5.79 -8.38
N GLU A 269 -8.29 5.82 -8.90
CA GLU A 269 -9.02 4.64 -9.38
C GLU A 269 -9.23 4.78 -10.88
N GLU A 270 -8.80 3.81 -11.69
CA GLU A 270 -9.14 3.77 -13.12
C GLU A 270 -10.37 2.90 -13.35
N PHE A 271 -11.39 3.48 -13.98
CA PHE A 271 -12.63 2.81 -14.34
C PHE A 271 -12.51 2.11 -15.69
N ILE A 272 -12.72 0.79 -15.72
CA ILE A 272 -12.77 -0.01 -16.94
C ILE A 272 -14.22 -0.39 -17.24
N ALA A 273 -14.84 0.38 -18.13
CA ALA A 273 -16.22 0.19 -18.52
C ALA A 273 -16.39 -0.48 -19.89
N TYR A 274 -17.47 -1.25 -20.01
CA TYR A 274 -17.99 -1.75 -21.28
C TYR A 274 -19.44 -1.32 -21.41
N ASN A 275 -19.80 -0.65 -22.50
CA ASN A 275 -21.15 -0.10 -22.75
C ASN A 275 -21.66 0.79 -21.59
N GLY A 276 -20.81 1.65 -21.05
CA GLY A 276 -21.17 2.57 -19.95
C GLY A 276 -21.26 1.94 -18.56
N LYS A 277 -21.12 0.62 -18.45
CA LYS A 277 -21.09 -0.08 -17.16
C LYS A 277 -19.65 -0.38 -16.76
N VAL A 278 -19.23 0.08 -15.57
CA VAL A 278 -17.94 -0.29 -14.99
C VAL A 278 -17.93 -1.78 -14.68
N THR A 279 -16.92 -2.50 -15.16
CA THR A 279 -16.79 -3.95 -14.95
C THR A 279 -15.56 -4.31 -14.14
N ARG A 280 -14.51 -3.50 -14.23
CA ARG A 280 -13.24 -3.67 -13.52
C ARG A 280 -12.71 -2.31 -13.13
N MET A 281 -11.88 -2.30 -12.11
CA MET A 281 -11.13 -1.13 -11.70
C MET A 281 -9.65 -1.48 -11.55
N HIS A 282 -8.80 -0.50 -11.76
CA HIS A 282 -7.42 -0.55 -11.28
C HIS A 282 -7.26 0.47 -10.16
N LEU A 283 -6.82 0.01 -9.00
CA LEU A 283 -6.52 0.86 -7.86
C LEU A 283 -5.03 1.22 -7.90
N PHE A 284 -4.71 2.51 -7.85
CA PHE A 284 -3.34 3.00 -7.89
C PHE A 284 -3.00 3.73 -6.59
N LEU A 285 -2.16 3.08 -5.78
CA LEU A 285 -1.59 3.64 -4.57
C LEU A 285 -0.29 4.39 -4.93
N PRO A 286 -0.20 5.72 -4.76
CA PRO A 286 1.02 6.46 -4.99
C PRO A 286 2.10 6.03 -4.01
N VAL A 287 3.31 5.80 -4.51
CA VAL A 287 4.41 5.28 -3.70
C VAL A 287 5.72 5.99 -3.99
N LEU A 288 6.58 6.02 -2.98
CA LEU A 288 7.97 6.45 -3.05
C LEU A 288 8.85 5.33 -2.50
N ARG A 289 10.10 5.23 -2.97
CA ARG A 289 11.02 4.26 -2.36
C ARG A 289 11.33 4.68 -0.92
N LYS A 290 11.17 3.74 0.02
CA LYS A 290 11.56 3.95 1.42
C LYS A 290 13.04 4.32 1.48
N ARG A 291 13.36 5.38 2.23
CA ARG A 291 14.76 5.75 2.53
C ARG A 291 15.31 5.01 3.74
N HIS A 292 14.43 4.62 4.66
CA HIS A 292 14.76 3.92 5.89
C HIS A 292 13.73 2.82 6.15
N ARG A 293 14.18 1.70 6.72
CA ARG A 293 13.30 0.64 7.22
C ARG A 293 12.99 0.92 8.68
N GLU A 294 11.75 0.64 9.06
CA GLU A 294 11.35 0.66 10.46
C GLU A 294 12.10 -0.44 11.22
N SER A 295 12.74 -0.07 12.33
CA SER A 295 13.37 -1.03 13.24
C SER A 295 12.36 -1.55 14.25
N ILE A 296 12.55 -2.81 14.67
CA ILE A 296 11.87 -3.38 15.82
C ILE A 296 12.85 -3.30 16.98
N GLU A 297 12.45 -2.59 18.02
CA GLU A 297 13.25 -2.40 19.23
C GLU A 297 12.57 -3.08 20.41
N ILE A 298 13.37 -3.57 21.35
CA ILE A 298 12.83 -4.08 22.62
C ILE A 298 12.74 -2.91 23.58
N VAL A 299 11.52 -2.61 24.00
CA VAL A 299 11.24 -1.55 24.96
C VAL A 299 10.65 -2.14 26.23
N ARG A 300 11.09 -1.64 27.38
CA ARG A 300 10.51 -1.99 28.67
C ARG A 300 9.56 -0.91 29.11
N LEU A 301 8.28 -1.25 29.28
CA LEU A 301 7.23 -0.31 29.66
C LEU A 301 6.78 -0.55 31.10
N SER A 302 6.46 0.54 31.80
CA SER A 302 5.69 0.49 33.05
C SER A 302 4.21 0.23 32.74
N GLU A 303 3.46 -0.18 33.76
CA GLU A 303 2.00 -0.30 33.66
C GLU A 303 1.40 1.04 33.21
N ARG A 304 0.43 0.98 32.28
CA ARG A 304 -0.28 2.16 31.78
C ARG A 304 -1.78 1.97 31.91
N ARG A 305 -2.47 3.02 32.34
CA ARG A 305 -3.93 3.05 32.38
C ARG A 305 -4.47 3.63 31.09
N ALA A 306 -5.50 3.01 30.56
CA ALA A 306 -6.16 3.40 29.33
C ALA A 306 -7.68 3.30 29.49
N TYR A 307 -8.41 3.93 28.58
CA TYR A 307 -9.87 3.91 28.56
C TYR A 307 -10.32 3.61 27.13
N CYS A 308 -11.26 2.68 26.95
CA CYS A 308 -11.68 2.25 25.62
C CYS A 308 -13.19 2.10 25.43
N PHE A 309 -13.57 2.13 24.17
CA PHE A 309 -14.83 1.63 23.67
C PHE A 309 -14.57 0.35 22.88
N ARG A 310 -15.26 -0.73 23.25
CA ARG A 310 -15.15 -2.02 22.58
C ARG A 310 -16.41 -2.34 21.80
N GLY A 311 -16.25 -2.75 20.54
CA GLY A 311 -17.31 -3.34 19.72
C GLY A 311 -17.09 -4.84 19.55
N TYR A 312 -18.14 -5.56 19.13
CA TYR A 312 -18.14 -7.01 18.96
C TYR A 312 -18.82 -7.42 17.65
N GLY A 313 -18.44 -8.59 17.12
CA GLY A 313 -19.00 -9.16 15.89
C GLY A 313 -18.46 -8.50 14.61
N GLU A 314 -19.20 -8.64 13.51
CA GLU A 314 -18.78 -8.17 12.18
C GLU A 314 -18.57 -6.65 12.14
N GLU A 315 -19.39 -5.89 12.87
CA GLU A 315 -19.33 -4.42 12.95
C GLU A 315 -18.48 -3.91 14.13
N ALA A 316 -17.67 -4.77 14.77
CA ALA A 316 -16.92 -4.43 15.96
C ALA A 316 -16.10 -3.13 15.82
N GLN A 317 -15.42 -2.97 14.68
CA GLN A 317 -14.60 -1.80 14.40
C GLN A 317 -15.44 -0.52 14.34
N THR A 318 -16.46 -0.50 13.48
CA THR A 318 -17.33 0.67 13.26
C THR A 318 -18.02 1.07 14.56
N LEU A 319 -18.51 0.11 15.33
CA LEU A 319 -19.14 0.38 16.64
C LEU A 319 -18.18 0.99 17.64
N ALA A 320 -16.94 0.51 17.72
CA ALA A 320 -15.92 1.04 18.62
C ALA A 320 -15.49 2.47 18.21
N GLU A 321 -15.30 2.71 16.91
CA GLU A 321 -14.96 4.02 16.34
C GLU A 321 -16.08 5.03 16.58
N GLN A 322 -17.33 4.67 16.25
CA GLN A 322 -18.48 5.55 16.41
C GLN A 322 -18.68 5.95 17.88
N ARG A 323 -18.59 5.01 18.83
CA ARG A 323 -18.70 5.32 20.26
C ARG A 323 -17.60 6.28 20.75
N LEU A 324 -16.37 6.11 20.28
CA LEU A 324 -15.29 7.03 20.60
C LEU A 324 -15.56 8.44 20.03
N MET A 325 -16.03 8.53 18.77
CA MET A 325 -16.40 9.80 18.14
C MET A 325 -17.57 10.49 18.87
N ASP A 326 -18.63 9.74 19.19
CA ASP A 326 -19.80 10.24 19.93
C ASP A 326 -19.40 10.75 21.33
N TRP A 327 -18.50 10.05 22.02
CA TRP A 327 -17.96 10.49 23.30
C TRP A 327 -17.16 11.80 23.17
N HIS A 328 -16.34 11.93 22.12
CA HIS A 328 -15.63 13.17 21.84
C HIS A 328 -16.57 14.33 21.48
N ALA A 329 -17.64 14.05 20.75
CA ALA A 329 -18.64 15.05 20.36
C ALA A 329 -19.46 15.54 21.56
N THR A 330 -19.88 14.63 22.44
CA THR A 330 -20.66 14.94 23.65
C THR A 330 -19.82 15.60 24.75
N GLY A 331 -18.55 15.18 24.93
CA GLY A 331 -17.64 15.72 25.93
C GLY A 331 -17.18 17.17 25.70
N ARG A 332 -17.43 17.75 24.52
CA ARG A 332 -17.17 19.18 24.24
C ARG A 332 -18.26 20.13 24.75
N ALA A 333 -19.45 19.63 25.09
CA ALA A 333 -20.57 20.47 25.51
C ALA A 333 -20.56 20.80 27.02
N ASP A 334 -19.96 19.96 27.86
CA ASP A 334 -20.15 20.02 29.33
C ASP A 334 -18.90 20.44 30.11
N CYS A 335 -17.77 20.69 29.45
CA CYS A 335 -16.49 21.01 30.08
C CYS A 335 -15.80 22.12 29.28
N GLY A 336 -16.01 23.38 29.68
CA GLY A 336 -15.46 24.55 28.98
C GLY A 336 -13.95 24.45 28.71
N GLU A 337 -13.55 24.86 27.49
CA GLU A 337 -12.25 25.27 26.90
C GLU A 337 -10.89 24.71 27.42
N ARG A 338 -10.82 23.83 28.42
CA ARG A 338 -9.57 23.45 29.09
C ARG A 338 -8.94 22.13 28.65
N ARG A 339 -9.49 21.45 27.63
CA ARG A 339 -8.95 20.16 27.14
C ARG A 339 -8.14 20.22 25.84
N VAL A 340 -7.90 21.39 25.25
CA VAL A 340 -7.33 21.48 23.88
C VAL A 340 -5.79 21.52 23.85
N ALA A 341 -5.08 21.09 24.88
CA ALA A 341 -3.62 21.33 24.94
C ALA A 341 -2.73 20.15 25.38
N ASN A 342 -3.25 18.94 25.61
CA ASN A 342 -2.40 17.80 25.94
C ASN A 342 -2.48 16.71 24.86
N GLU A 343 -1.32 16.14 24.57
CA GLU A 343 -1.03 15.12 23.56
C GLU A 343 -1.92 13.86 23.74
N ASP A 344 -3.16 13.90 23.26
CA ASP A 344 -4.07 12.75 23.38
C ASP A 344 -3.49 11.55 22.63
N ARG A 345 -2.99 10.58 23.40
CA ARG A 345 -2.44 9.32 22.90
C ARG A 345 -3.59 8.35 22.68
N TYR A 346 -4.14 8.36 21.49
CA TYR A 346 -5.12 7.36 21.10
C TYR A 346 -4.47 5.99 20.97
N TYR A 347 -5.26 4.94 21.16
CA TYR A 347 -4.79 3.60 20.88
C TYR A 347 -5.89 2.74 20.27
N MET A 348 -5.45 1.70 19.59
CA MET A 348 -6.28 0.66 18.98
C MET A 348 -5.74 -0.72 19.34
N SER A 349 -6.64 -1.68 19.50
CA SER A 349 -6.29 -3.10 19.63
C SER A 349 -7.43 -4.00 19.16
N PHE A 350 -7.10 -5.19 18.70
CA PHE A 350 -8.05 -6.22 18.27
C PHE A 350 -7.39 -7.62 18.35
N PRO A 351 -8.15 -8.72 18.44
CA PRO A 351 -7.59 -10.06 18.52
C PRO A 351 -7.09 -10.53 17.16
N TYR A 352 -6.06 -11.37 17.17
CA TYR A 352 -5.63 -12.07 15.96
C TYR A 352 -6.67 -13.15 15.60
N GLY A 353 -7.31 -13.09 14.42
CA GLY A 353 -8.33 -14.07 14.05
C GLY A 353 -9.24 -13.65 12.90
N VAL A 354 -10.27 -14.47 12.65
CA VAL A 354 -11.29 -14.24 11.60
C VAL A 354 -12.31 -13.23 12.11
N ARG A 355 -12.53 -12.15 11.35
CA ARG A 355 -13.43 -11.03 11.72
C ARG A 355 -14.90 -11.43 11.86
N GLU A 356 -15.30 -12.52 11.19
CA GLU A 356 -16.68 -13.02 11.16
C GLU A 356 -17.07 -13.84 12.41
N ALA A 357 -16.13 -14.04 13.35
CA ALA A 357 -16.43 -14.76 14.58
C ALA A 357 -17.27 -13.88 15.52
N ALA A 358 -18.30 -14.46 16.14
CA ALA A 358 -19.19 -13.73 17.06
C ALA A 358 -18.46 -13.15 18.28
N ASP A 359 -17.31 -13.71 18.65
CA ASP A 359 -16.43 -13.27 19.73
C ASP A 359 -15.30 -12.32 19.26
N TYR A 360 -15.24 -12.01 17.95
CA TYR A 360 -14.33 -10.99 17.43
C TYR A 360 -14.66 -9.64 18.07
N TRP A 361 -13.63 -8.92 18.50
CA TRP A 361 -13.78 -7.62 19.14
C TRP A 361 -12.80 -6.61 18.55
N TRP A 362 -13.13 -5.34 18.70
CA TRP A 362 -12.26 -4.23 18.35
C TRP A 362 -12.34 -3.18 19.44
N GLU A 363 -11.22 -2.59 19.82
CA GLU A 363 -11.22 -1.48 20.76
C GLU A 363 -10.43 -0.28 20.26
N ASN A 364 -11.01 0.89 20.47
CA ASN A 364 -10.37 2.19 20.31
C ASN A 364 -10.47 2.95 21.62
N GLY A 365 -9.45 3.73 21.95
CA GLY A 365 -9.42 4.43 23.22
C GLY A 365 -8.29 5.44 23.32
N PHE A 366 -8.01 5.87 24.55
CA PHE A 366 -6.93 6.80 24.86
C PHE A 366 -6.14 6.32 26.08
N ILE A 367 -4.83 6.57 26.05
CA ILE A 367 -3.89 6.26 27.12
C ILE A 367 -3.73 7.52 27.98
N SER A 368 -4.04 7.42 29.27
CA SER A 368 -3.90 8.55 30.20
C SER A 368 -2.45 8.65 30.70
N ALA A 369 -1.85 9.85 30.62
CA ALA A 369 -0.58 10.14 31.26
C ALA A 369 -0.72 10.11 32.79
N PRO A 370 0.36 9.87 33.57
CA PRO A 370 0.28 9.68 35.02
C PRO A 370 -0.32 10.83 35.85
N GLN A 371 -0.66 11.99 35.27
CA GLN A 371 -1.11 13.15 36.03
C GLN A 371 -2.52 13.70 35.73
N GLU A 372 -3.25 13.29 34.69
CA GLU A 372 -4.53 13.95 34.38
C GLU A 372 -5.59 12.99 33.83
N LEU A 373 -6.40 12.43 34.75
CA LEU A 373 -7.81 12.14 34.53
C LEU A 373 -8.44 11.91 35.91
N ALA A 374 -8.73 13.00 36.62
CA ALA A 374 -9.68 12.97 37.72
C ALA A 374 -11.07 12.73 37.11
N LEU A 375 -11.47 11.47 36.98
CA LEU A 375 -12.83 11.05 36.64
C LEU A 375 -13.77 11.44 37.78
N ASN A 376 -14.14 12.71 37.86
CA ASN A 376 -15.26 13.17 38.69
C ASN A 376 -16.54 13.15 37.86
N THR A 377 -16.97 11.96 37.47
CA THR A 377 -18.38 11.68 37.19
C THR A 377 -18.66 10.29 37.75
N ALA A 378 -19.37 10.25 38.87
CA ALA A 378 -19.88 9.00 39.41
C ALA A 378 -20.86 8.39 38.38
N PRO A 379 -20.79 7.07 38.12
CA PRO A 379 -21.67 6.43 37.15
C PRO A 379 -23.12 6.52 37.63
N THR A 380 -23.96 7.25 36.89
CA THR A 380 -25.41 7.04 36.96
C THR A 380 -25.75 5.74 36.22
N ALA A 381 -26.84 5.08 36.60
CA ALA A 381 -27.19 3.71 36.18
C ALA A 381 -27.47 3.51 34.67
N SER A 382 -27.21 4.49 33.81
CA SER A 382 -27.38 4.46 32.35
C SER A 382 -26.14 4.95 31.58
N TRP A 383 -24.95 4.86 32.17
CA TRP A 383 -23.72 5.44 31.61
C TRP A 383 -22.99 4.44 30.69
N ASP A 384 -23.04 4.65 29.37
CA ASP A 384 -22.22 3.99 28.32
C ASP A 384 -20.83 4.64 28.18
N GLY A 385 -20.15 4.88 29.30
CA GLY A 385 -18.81 5.49 29.32
C GLY A 385 -17.70 4.54 28.90
N PRO A 386 -16.47 5.05 28.70
CA PRO A 386 -15.36 4.19 28.32
C PRO A 386 -14.97 3.24 29.46
N GLU A 387 -14.68 1.99 29.10
CA GLU A 387 -14.20 0.96 30.03
C GLU A 387 -12.74 1.23 30.41
N GLU A 388 -12.40 1.14 31.71
CA GLU A 388 -11.01 1.21 32.16
C GLU A 388 -10.24 -0.06 31.74
N ARG A 389 -9.06 0.14 31.17
CA ARG A 389 -8.10 -0.88 30.76
C ARG A 389 -6.72 -0.62 31.38
N ARG A 390 -5.95 -1.69 31.53
CA ARG A 390 -4.56 -1.63 31.99
C ARG A 390 -3.68 -2.40 31.02
N PHE A 391 -2.62 -1.75 30.56
CA PHE A 391 -1.54 -2.41 29.84
C PHE A 391 -0.45 -2.77 30.82
N ASP A 392 -0.18 -4.06 30.94
CA ASP A 392 0.76 -4.59 31.93
C ASP A 392 2.19 -4.08 31.69
N ALA A 393 2.93 -3.90 32.79
CA ALA A 393 4.36 -3.65 32.71
C ALA A 393 5.11 -4.85 32.11
N GLY A 394 6.22 -4.60 31.43
CA GLY A 394 7.09 -5.67 30.92
C GLY A 394 7.81 -5.28 29.63
N ASP A 395 8.39 -6.29 29.00
CA ASP A 395 9.10 -6.12 27.73
C ASP A 395 8.11 -6.26 26.56
N TYR A 396 8.29 -5.38 25.58
CA TYR A 396 7.52 -5.31 24.34
C TYR A 396 8.48 -5.19 23.16
N ALA A 397 8.18 -5.89 22.07
CA ALA A 397 8.70 -5.55 20.76
C ALA A 397 7.94 -4.32 20.25
N CYS A 398 8.65 -3.25 19.95
CA CYS A 398 8.09 -1.97 19.50
C CYS A 398 8.50 -1.70 18.06
N CYS A 399 7.52 -1.39 17.21
CA CYS A 399 7.76 -0.89 15.86
C CYS A 399 7.12 0.49 15.73
N VAL A 400 7.91 1.50 15.35
CA VAL A 400 7.40 2.85 15.09
C VAL A 400 7.31 3.05 13.58
N THR A 401 6.14 3.43 13.10
CA THR A 401 5.85 3.55 11.66
C THR A 401 4.79 4.62 11.39
N LYS A 402 4.49 4.87 10.12
CA LYS A 402 3.35 5.71 9.70
C LYS A 402 2.06 4.88 9.73
N THR A 403 0.92 5.56 9.73
CA THR A 403 -0.40 4.90 9.60
C THR A 403 -0.52 4.12 8.28
N TYR A 404 -0.75 2.81 8.38
CA TYR A 404 -0.99 1.93 7.24
C TYR A 404 -2.26 1.11 7.45
N GLY A 405 -3.41 1.62 7.01
CA GLY A 405 -4.70 0.91 7.09
C GLY A 405 -4.90 0.20 8.44
N LEU A 406 -5.07 -1.12 8.42
CA LEU A 406 -5.30 -1.96 9.61
C LEU A 406 -4.02 -2.45 10.33
N LEU A 407 -2.83 -1.97 9.94
CA LEU A 407 -1.51 -2.37 10.47
C LEU A 407 -1.16 -3.86 10.32
N THR A 408 -1.98 -4.66 9.63
CA THR A 408 -1.82 -6.13 9.52
C THR A 408 -0.46 -6.53 8.94
N GLY A 409 0.05 -5.79 7.96
CA GLY A 409 1.38 -5.99 7.40
C GLY A 409 2.52 -5.71 8.38
N VAL A 410 2.37 -4.70 9.25
CA VAL A 410 3.34 -4.35 10.29
C VAL A 410 3.35 -5.43 11.38
N LEU A 411 2.18 -5.84 11.84
CA LEU A 411 2.01 -6.92 12.83
C LEU A 411 2.63 -8.23 12.34
N ASP A 412 2.40 -8.61 11.08
CA ASP A 412 3.02 -9.77 10.45
C ASP A 412 4.56 -9.70 10.48
N ASN A 413 5.14 -8.52 10.17
CA ASN A 413 6.59 -8.32 10.21
C ASN A 413 7.14 -8.49 11.63
N MET A 414 6.43 -7.93 12.62
CA MET A 414 6.81 -8.08 14.02
C MET A 414 6.71 -9.53 14.51
N HIS A 415 5.64 -10.24 14.17
CA HIS A 415 5.48 -11.66 14.50
C HIS A 415 6.59 -12.51 13.89
N ARG A 416 6.97 -12.26 12.63
CA ARG A 416 8.10 -12.95 11.98
C ARG A 416 9.42 -12.65 12.67
N TRP A 417 9.66 -11.40 13.04
CA TRP A 417 10.86 -11.01 13.77
C TRP A 417 10.93 -11.71 15.14
N ILE A 418 9.82 -11.79 15.87
CA ILE A 418 9.74 -12.53 17.14
C ILE A 418 9.97 -14.03 16.90
N ALA A 419 9.32 -14.62 15.89
CA ALA A 419 9.45 -16.05 15.58
C ALA A 419 10.86 -16.45 15.11
N ALA A 420 11.58 -15.52 14.48
CA ALA A 420 12.99 -15.70 14.11
C ALA A 420 13.95 -15.43 15.29
N SER A 421 13.47 -14.90 16.41
CA SER A 421 14.29 -14.64 17.60
C SER A 421 14.47 -15.91 18.42
N GLU A 422 15.72 -16.24 18.75
CA GLU A 422 16.00 -17.31 19.72
C GLU A 422 15.80 -16.84 21.17
N SER A 423 15.86 -15.53 21.42
CA SER A 423 15.88 -14.94 22.76
C SER A 423 14.49 -14.62 23.30
N TYR A 424 13.48 -14.42 22.44
CA TYR A 424 12.16 -13.96 22.84
C TYR A 424 11.05 -14.77 22.17
N ARG A 425 9.90 -14.81 22.84
CA ARG A 425 8.65 -15.36 22.31
C ARG A 425 7.49 -14.44 22.66
N LEU A 426 6.40 -14.54 21.91
CA LEU A 426 5.18 -13.79 22.19
C LEU A 426 4.65 -14.15 23.59
N ASP A 427 4.15 -13.14 24.29
CA ASP A 427 3.45 -13.32 25.56
C ASP A 427 1.94 -13.24 25.33
N GLU A 428 1.34 -14.38 25.00
CA GLU A 428 -0.09 -14.53 24.69
C GLU A 428 -1.03 -14.15 25.84
N GLY A 429 -0.51 -14.03 27.07
CA GLY A 429 -1.29 -13.57 28.21
C GLY A 429 -1.49 -12.06 28.27
N ARG A 430 -0.78 -11.29 27.44
CA ARG A 430 -0.84 -9.83 27.39
C ARG A 430 -1.36 -9.34 26.05
N GLN A 431 -2.09 -8.23 26.08
CA GLN A 431 -2.69 -7.64 24.89
C GLN A 431 -1.67 -6.73 24.18
N TRP A 432 -1.59 -6.83 22.86
CA TRP A 432 -0.86 -5.88 22.03
C TRP A 432 -1.70 -4.60 21.84
N TYR A 433 -1.06 -3.49 21.54
CA TYR A 433 -1.78 -2.26 21.18
C TYR A 433 -0.95 -1.39 20.25
N ALA A 434 -1.63 -0.58 19.43
CA ALA A 434 -1.02 0.47 18.62
C ALA A 434 -1.37 1.83 19.22
N GLU A 435 -0.36 2.62 19.57
CA GLU A 435 -0.50 3.99 20.08
C GLU A 435 -0.33 4.98 18.93
N TYR A 436 -1.32 5.85 18.72
CA TYR A 436 -1.35 6.86 17.66
C TYR A 436 -1.00 8.21 18.26
N ARG A 437 -0.08 8.92 17.60
CA ARG A 437 0.29 10.29 17.94
C ARG A 437 0.09 11.18 16.72
N ALA A 438 -0.93 12.02 16.79
CA ALA A 438 -1.10 13.13 15.86
C ALA A 438 -0.33 14.34 16.42
N LEU A 439 0.61 14.86 15.63
CA LEU A 439 1.31 16.10 15.98
C LEU A 439 0.47 17.31 15.52
N PRO A 440 0.38 18.39 16.32
CA PRO A 440 -0.38 19.58 15.93
C PRO A 440 0.04 20.13 14.57
N GLY A 441 -0.93 20.39 13.68
CA GLY A 441 -0.70 20.98 12.36
C GLY A 441 -0.26 20.01 11.25
N MET A 442 -0.30 18.70 11.50
CA MET A 442 0.03 17.66 10.51
C MET A 442 -1.22 17.05 9.89
N ASP A 443 -1.08 16.49 8.68
CA ASP A 443 -2.15 15.74 8.01
C ASP A 443 -2.38 14.42 8.77
N VAL A 444 -3.48 14.32 9.51
CA VAL A 444 -3.76 13.19 10.41
C VAL A 444 -3.76 11.85 9.68
N GLU A 445 -4.17 11.79 8.41
CA GLU A 445 -4.20 10.53 7.67
C GLU A 445 -2.80 10.07 7.27
N ARG A 446 -1.90 11.01 6.98
CA ARG A 446 -0.61 10.74 6.32
C ARG A 446 0.60 10.84 7.24
N ASP A 447 0.49 11.67 8.26
CA ASP A 447 1.60 12.09 9.12
C ASP A 447 1.43 11.58 10.57
N THR A 448 0.36 10.85 10.86
CA THR A 448 0.20 10.20 12.17
C THR A 448 1.25 9.12 12.36
N ILE A 449 1.99 9.23 13.46
CA ILE A 449 2.97 8.24 13.88
C ILE A 449 2.28 7.20 14.74
N VAL A 450 2.50 5.94 14.42
CA VAL A 450 1.97 4.79 15.14
C VAL A 450 3.11 4.03 15.79
N SER A 451 3.01 3.78 17.09
CA SER A 451 3.90 2.89 17.83
C SER A 451 3.14 1.62 18.17
N ILE A 452 3.53 0.49 17.56
CA ILE A 452 2.92 -0.82 17.81
C ILE A 452 3.74 -1.54 18.88
N TYR A 453 3.07 -2.03 19.93
CA TYR A 453 3.70 -2.76 21.03
C TYR A 453 3.17 -4.18 21.10
N LEU A 454 4.02 -5.17 20.78
CA LEU A 454 3.74 -6.59 20.96
C LEU A 454 4.39 -7.10 22.25
N PRO A 455 3.63 -7.65 23.19
CA PRO A 455 4.20 -8.15 24.44
C PRO A 455 5.05 -9.39 24.20
N ILE A 456 6.26 -9.38 24.74
CA ILE A 456 7.23 -10.47 24.60
C ILE A 456 7.74 -10.92 25.97
N ARG A 457 8.21 -12.16 26.03
CA ARG A 457 8.90 -12.72 27.20
C ARG A 457 10.13 -13.50 26.76
N PRO A 458 11.17 -13.63 27.60
CA PRO A 458 12.33 -14.44 27.29
C PRO A 458 11.94 -15.87 26.94
N SER A 459 12.53 -16.41 25.87
CA SER A 459 12.53 -17.84 25.60
C SER A 459 13.41 -18.48 26.67
N ARG A 460 12.83 -19.34 27.54
CA ARG A 460 13.59 -19.99 28.62
C ARG A 460 14.82 -20.70 28.04
N GLU A 461 16.03 -20.31 28.45
CA GLU A 461 17.24 -21.08 28.18
C GLU A 461 17.09 -22.50 28.76
N HIS A 462 17.64 -23.47 28.03
CA HIS A 462 17.89 -24.82 28.53
C HIS A 462 18.58 -24.72 29.90
N HIS A 463 18.04 -25.43 30.89
CA HIS A 463 18.78 -25.69 32.12
C HIS A 463 20.14 -26.33 31.76
N PRO A 464 21.25 -25.88 32.36
CA PRO A 464 22.59 -26.42 32.10
C PRO A 464 22.70 -27.91 32.43
#